data_AF-A0A0R3PBY8-F1
#
_entry.id   AF-A0A0R3PBY8-F1
#
_cell.length_a   1.000
_cell.length_b   1.000
_cell.length_c   1.000
_cell.angle_alpha   90.00
_cell.angle_beta   90.00
_cell.angle_gamma   90.00
#
_symmetry.space_group_name_H-M   'P 1'
#
loop_
_entity.id
_entity.type
_entity.pdbx_description
1 polymer ?
#
loop_
_entity_poly.entity_id
_entity_poly.type
_entity_poly.pdbx_seq_one_letter_code
_entity_poly.pdbx_strand_id
1 'polypeptide(L)'
;MRVPSGNYVAVRNMISFWIFGMCNNFAYNVMLGAAQDILTRSSNITGKVANSSERCVEVITSRSCSPASAGVVLLCNILPCLIVKLLCPFFMEHIPYSVRHFVICITQLASLLVTAWAESVPMALIGVLLASFSCGFGETTYLGLASHYSKHTISTWSSGSGMAGLAGTFSYAVMTDVNLLALTPTDAMLVMLVVPISFMFSYYMLLVRAPTVPTVSVFKPSTWLDFTTEHK
;
A
#
# COMPACT_ATOMS: atom_id res chain seq x y z
N MET A 1 26.31 -19.54 -3.27
CA MET A 1 25.58 -20.83 -3.37
C MET A 1 24.37 -20.65 -4.28
N ARG A 2 24.21 -21.52 -5.28
CA ARG A 2 23.21 -21.42 -6.35
C ARG A 2 21.85 -21.91 -5.81
N VAL A 3 20.80 -21.10 -5.96
CA VAL A 3 19.40 -21.42 -5.59
C VAL A 3 19.01 -22.80 -6.17
N PRO A 4 18.26 -23.66 -5.45
CA PRO A 4 17.88 -24.98 -5.95
C PRO A 4 17.21 -24.90 -7.31
N SER A 5 17.86 -25.51 -8.30
CA SER A 5 17.58 -25.45 -9.72
C SER A 5 16.45 -26.39 -10.14
N GLY A 6 15.22 -26.08 -9.69
CA GLY A 6 14.01 -26.62 -10.29
C GLY A 6 13.26 -25.49 -11.00
N ASN A 7 12.90 -25.66 -12.28
CA ASN A 7 12.06 -24.69 -13.01
C ASN A 7 10.80 -24.32 -12.21
N TYR A 8 10.26 -25.28 -11.46
CA TYR A 8 9.13 -25.08 -10.56
C TYR A 8 9.40 -24.06 -9.44
N VAL A 9 10.57 -24.11 -8.79
CA VAL A 9 10.97 -23.18 -7.72
C VAL A 9 11.12 -21.76 -8.27
N ALA A 10 11.71 -21.63 -9.46
CA ALA A 10 11.88 -20.34 -10.12
C ALA A 10 10.52 -19.70 -10.47
N VAL A 11 9.60 -20.47 -11.07
CA VAL A 11 8.24 -20.01 -11.39
C VAL A 11 7.47 -19.62 -10.14
N ARG A 12 7.56 -20.41 -9.05
CA ARG A 12 6.88 -20.09 -7.78
C ARG A 12 7.37 -18.77 -7.18
N ASN A 13 8.68 -18.52 -7.24
CA ASN A 13 9.25 -17.25 -6.80
C ASN A 13 8.80 -16.09 -7.69
N MET A 14 8.78 -16.26 -9.01
CA MET A 14 8.28 -15.24 -9.94
C MET A 14 6.82 -14.85 -9.65
N ILE A 15 5.94 -15.83 -9.42
CA ILE A 15 4.54 -15.60 -9.04
C ILE A 15 4.46 -14.84 -7.71
N SER A 16 5.25 -15.25 -6.71
CA SER A 16 5.28 -14.60 -5.40
C SER A 16 5.66 -13.12 -5.52
N PHE A 17 6.70 -12.81 -6.31
CA PHE A 17 7.14 -11.43 -6.53
C PHE A 17 6.18 -10.60 -7.37
N TRP A 18 5.46 -11.21 -8.30
CA TRP A 18 4.37 -10.53 -9.02
C TRP A 18 3.25 -10.13 -8.05
N ILE A 19 2.84 -11.04 -7.17
CA ILE A 19 1.86 -10.76 -6.11
C ILE A 19 2.39 -9.67 -5.16
N PHE A 20 3.68 -9.72 -4.79
CA PHE A 20 4.28 -8.69 -3.93
C PHE A 20 4.24 -7.30 -4.57
N GLY A 21 4.57 -7.18 -5.86
CA GLY A 21 4.45 -5.92 -6.58
C GLY A 21 3.00 -5.42 -6.62
N MET A 22 2.06 -6.33 -6.91
CA MET A 22 0.64 -6.01 -6.95
C MET A 22 0.10 -5.53 -5.60
N CYS A 23 0.25 -6.34 -4.55
CA CYS A 23 -0.32 -6.06 -3.23
C CYS A 23 0.34 -4.85 -2.55
N ASN A 24 1.65 -4.68 -2.70
CA ASN A 24 2.37 -3.57 -2.06
C ASN A 24 1.78 -2.21 -2.45
N ASN A 25 1.50 -2.03 -3.74
CA ASN A 25 1.01 -0.77 -4.29
C ASN A 25 -0.52 -0.69 -4.31
N PHE A 26 -1.23 -1.76 -3.93
CA PHE A 26 -2.68 -1.82 -4.06
C PHE A 26 -3.38 -0.77 -3.21
N ALA A 27 -3.14 -0.75 -1.89
CA ALA A 27 -3.82 0.20 -1.00
C ALA A 27 -3.50 1.65 -1.38
N TYR A 28 -2.26 1.93 -1.79
CA TYR A 28 -1.85 3.25 -2.30
C TYR A 28 -2.70 3.71 -3.50
N ASN A 29 -2.94 2.82 -4.46
CA ASN A 29 -3.74 3.13 -5.65
C ASN A 29 -5.24 3.22 -5.36
N VAL A 30 -5.72 2.45 -4.38
CA VAL A 30 -7.08 2.56 -3.86
C VAL A 30 -7.31 3.93 -3.24
N MET A 31 -6.37 4.43 -2.43
CA MET A 31 -6.48 5.76 -1.83
C MET A 31 -6.50 6.88 -2.88
N LEU A 32 -5.79 6.70 -4.01
CA LEU A 32 -5.88 7.61 -5.15
C LEU A 32 -7.26 7.59 -5.80
N GLY A 33 -7.84 6.41 -6.00
CA GLY A 33 -9.21 6.26 -6.51
C GLY A 33 -10.26 6.85 -5.57
N ALA A 34 -10.06 6.70 -4.26
CA ALA A 34 -10.94 7.22 -3.22
C ALA A 34 -10.74 8.70 -2.91
N ALA A 35 -9.75 9.37 -3.52
CA ALA A 35 -9.43 10.76 -3.20
C ALA A 35 -10.62 11.71 -3.40
N GLN A 36 -11.42 11.51 -4.44
CA GLN A 36 -12.61 12.33 -4.70
C GLN A 36 -13.69 12.14 -3.63
N ASP A 37 -13.88 10.91 -3.14
CA ASP A 37 -14.85 10.61 -2.09
C ASP A 37 -14.41 11.22 -0.74
N ILE A 38 -13.11 11.21 -0.45
CA ILE A 38 -12.53 11.87 0.73
C ILE A 38 -12.77 13.38 0.69
N LEU A 39 -12.62 14.02 -0.48
CA LEU A 39 -12.82 15.46 -0.64
C LEU A 39 -14.30 15.86 -0.59
N THR A 40 -15.19 15.07 -1.18
CA THR A 40 -16.64 15.30 -1.15
C THR A 40 -17.16 15.27 0.28
N ARG A 41 -16.57 14.43 1.16
CA ARG A 41 -16.87 14.40 2.60
C ARG A 41 -16.55 15.72 3.31
N SER A 42 -15.47 16.41 2.91
CA SER A 42 -15.12 17.75 3.39
C SER A 42 -16.21 18.77 3.00
N SER A 43 -16.62 18.73 1.73
CA SER A 43 -17.63 19.64 1.18
C SER A 43 -18.98 19.52 1.89
N ASN A 44 -19.40 18.31 2.27
CA ASN A 44 -20.65 18.09 3.00
C ASN A 44 -20.65 18.67 4.42
N ILE A 45 -19.48 18.79 5.07
CA ILE A 45 -19.36 19.37 6.42
C ILE A 45 -19.42 20.90 6.36
N THR A 46 -18.76 21.53 5.38
CA THR A 46 -18.85 22.98 5.13
C THR A 46 -20.14 23.39 4.39
N GLY A 47 -20.82 22.43 3.76
CA GLY A 47 -22.01 22.62 2.91
C GLY A 47 -23.35 22.76 3.65
N LYS A 48 -23.41 22.57 4.97
CA LYS A 48 -24.62 22.90 5.76
C LYS A 48 -24.97 24.39 5.78
N VAL A 49 -24.21 25.24 5.09
CA VAL A 49 -24.46 26.70 4.93
C VAL A 49 -24.69 27.13 3.47
N ALA A 50 -24.72 26.23 2.48
CA ALA A 50 -24.97 26.63 1.08
C ALA A 50 -26.00 25.71 0.39
N ASN A 51 -27.26 26.11 0.43
CA ASN A 51 -28.25 25.72 -0.57
C ASN A 51 -27.82 26.33 -1.92
N SER A 52 -27.04 25.59 -2.70
CA SER A 52 -26.63 26.04 -4.04
C SER A 52 -26.75 24.89 -5.03
N SER A 53 -27.80 24.96 -5.85
CA SER A 53 -27.87 24.24 -7.12
C SER A 53 -26.61 24.49 -7.96
N GLU A 54 -26.15 23.45 -8.66
CA GLU A 54 -25.02 23.46 -9.60
C GLU A 54 -25.22 24.44 -10.77
N ARG A 55 -25.11 25.76 -10.52
CA ARG A 55 -24.99 26.78 -11.58
C ARG A 55 -23.57 27.31 -11.62
N CYS A 56 -23.02 27.44 -12.82
CA CYS A 56 -21.81 28.23 -13.06
C CYS A 56 -22.03 29.66 -12.53
N VAL A 57 -21.17 30.10 -11.61
CA VAL A 57 -21.23 31.44 -11.02
C VAL A 57 -20.30 32.34 -11.82
N GLU A 58 -20.85 33.35 -12.52
CA GLU A 58 -20.06 34.30 -13.32
C GLU A 58 -19.17 35.23 -12.48
N VAL A 59 -19.47 35.40 -11.19
CA VAL A 59 -18.72 36.29 -10.28
C VAL A 59 -18.47 35.61 -8.93
N ILE A 60 -17.22 35.19 -8.69
CA ILE A 60 -16.81 34.55 -7.43
C ILE A 60 -16.52 35.65 -6.39
N THR A 61 -17.50 35.99 -5.56
CA THR A 61 -17.36 36.97 -4.46
C THR A 61 -16.74 36.38 -3.19
N SER A 62 -16.80 35.06 -3.00
CA SER A 62 -16.10 34.38 -1.91
C SER A 62 -15.77 32.94 -2.31
N ARG A 63 -14.57 32.48 -1.97
CA ARG A 63 -14.13 31.08 -2.19
C ARG A 63 -14.12 30.39 -0.84
N SER A 64 -15.05 29.45 -0.63
CA SER A 64 -14.98 28.54 0.50
C SER A 64 -13.80 27.59 0.28
N CYS A 65 -12.66 27.94 0.86
CA CYS A 65 -11.48 27.09 0.86
C CYS A 65 -11.75 25.90 1.79
N SER A 66 -12.08 24.74 1.22
CA SER A 66 -11.97 23.48 1.95
C SER A 66 -10.51 23.31 2.39
N PRO A 67 -10.24 23.00 3.67
CA PRO A 67 -8.88 22.77 4.16
C PRO A 67 -8.19 21.59 3.46
N ALA A 68 -8.96 20.71 2.82
CA ALA A 68 -8.45 19.61 2.01
C ALA A 68 -8.77 19.83 0.53
N SER A 69 -7.71 19.82 -0.29
CA SER A 69 -7.76 19.81 -1.77
C SER A 69 -7.20 18.49 -2.29
N ALA A 70 -7.48 18.16 -3.57
CA ALA A 70 -6.88 17.00 -4.22
C ALA A 70 -5.36 17.00 -4.15
N GLY A 71 -4.73 18.19 -4.20
CA GLY A 71 -3.29 18.33 -4.04
C GLY A 71 -2.78 17.89 -2.66
N VAL A 72 -3.53 18.16 -1.58
CA VAL A 72 -3.16 17.70 -0.24
C VAL A 72 -3.22 16.18 -0.14
N VAL A 73 -4.27 15.55 -0.69
CA VAL A 73 -4.38 14.08 -0.73
C VAL A 73 -3.22 13.47 -1.50
N LEU A 74 -2.87 14.02 -2.67
CA LEU A 74 -1.73 13.56 -3.48
C LEU A 74 -0.38 13.74 -2.77
N LEU A 75 -0.18 14.87 -2.08
CA LEU A 75 1.02 15.11 -1.27
C LEU A 75 1.14 14.12 -0.11
N CYS A 76 0.05 13.92 0.65
CA CYS A 76 -0.01 12.90 1.69
C CYS A 76 0.26 11.51 1.11
N ASN A 77 -0.13 11.26 -0.14
CA ASN A 77 0.10 9.97 -0.76
C ASN A 77 1.59 9.77 -1.16
N ILE A 78 2.27 10.79 -1.68
CA ILE A 78 3.63 10.64 -2.23
C ILE A 78 4.72 10.87 -1.17
N LEU A 79 4.54 11.88 -0.31
CA LEU A 79 5.59 12.36 0.57
C LEU A 79 6.12 11.30 1.57
N PRO A 80 5.27 10.53 2.28
CA PRO A 80 5.75 9.51 3.21
C PRO A 80 6.54 8.42 2.50
N CYS A 81 6.08 8.02 1.31
CA CYS A 81 6.76 7.01 0.49
C CYS A 81 8.17 7.48 0.11
N LEU A 82 8.34 8.74 -0.31
CA LEU A 82 9.64 9.32 -0.63
C LEU A 82 10.56 9.38 0.60
N ILE A 83 10.06 9.86 1.75
CA ILE A 83 10.82 9.93 2.99
C ILE A 83 11.33 8.54 3.38
N VAL A 84 10.44 7.53 3.36
CA VAL A 84 10.83 6.16 3.68
C VAL A 84 11.89 5.64 2.72
N LYS A 85 11.75 5.88 1.40
CA LYS A 85 12.74 5.44 0.41
C LYS A 85 14.12 6.06 0.62
N LEU A 86 14.17 7.32 1.07
CA LEU A 86 15.44 8.01 1.36
C LEU A 86 16.09 7.53 2.67
N LEU A 87 15.28 7.23 3.69
CA LEU A 87 15.77 6.82 5.01
C LEU A 87 16.04 5.32 5.13
N CYS A 88 15.28 4.48 4.42
CA CYS A 88 15.38 3.02 4.52
C CYS A 88 16.78 2.43 4.32
N PRO A 89 17.60 2.86 3.34
CA PRO A 89 18.91 2.24 3.13
C PRO A 89 19.81 2.28 4.38
N PHE A 90 19.59 3.22 5.31
CA PHE A 90 20.38 3.31 6.55
C PHE A 90 19.94 2.34 7.66
N PHE A 91 18.69 1.86 7.63
CA PHE A 91 18.13 0.99 8.68
C PHE A 91 17.91 -0.45 8.20
N MET A 92 17.94 -0.67 6.88
CA MET A 92 17.65 -1.94 6.22
C MET A 92 18.77 -2.99 6.33
N GLU A 93 19.82 -2.80 7.11
CA GLU A 93 20.82 -3.86 7.32
C GLU A 93 20.55 -4.66 8.60
N HIS A 94 19.76 -4.12 9.53
CA HIS A 94 19.58 -4.69 10.87
C HIS A 94 18.25 -5.41 11.10
N ILE A 95 17.28 -5.28 10.20
CA ILE A 95 15.93 -5.84 10.39
C ILE A 95 15.71 -6.99 9.41
N PRO A 96 15.38 -8.23 9.83
CA PRO A 96 15.19 -9.31 8.87
C PRO A 96 13.93 -9.13 8.00
N TYR A 97 13.98 -9.63 6.76
CA TYR A 97 12.91 -9.46 5.74
C TYR A 97 11.52 -9.92 6.20
N SER A 98 11.43 -10.99 7.01
CA SER A 98 10.13 -11.51 7.49
C SER A 98 9.42 -10.52 8.43
N VAL A 99 10.20 -9.79 9.23
CA VAL A 99 9.68 -8.77 10.16
C VAL A 99 9.24 -7.55 9.39
N ARG A 100 10.03 -7.13 8.39
CA ARG A 100 9.64 -6.04 7.49
C ARG A 100 8.31 -6.35 6.80
N HIS A 101 8.17 -7.55 6.22
CA HIS A 101 6.94 -7.99 5.57
C HIS A 101 5.72 -7.93 6.50
N PHE A 102 5.87 -8.43 7.72
CA PHE A 102 4.80 -8.38 8.72
C PHE A 102 4.38 -6.95 9.07
N VAL A 103 5.35 -6.05 9.30
CA VAL A 103 5.09 -4.63 9.56
C VAL A 103 4.38 -3.96 8.37
N ILE A 104 4.80 -4.27 7.14
CA ILE A 104 4.15 -3.76 5.91
C ILE A 104 2.68 -4.18 5.88
N CYS A 105 2.39 -5.47 6.06
CA CYS A 105 1.03 -5.99 5.99
C CYS A 105 0.13 -5.43 7.11
N ILE A 106 0.63 -5.33 8.35
CA ILE A 106 -0.14 -4.72 9.45
C ILE A 106 -0.40 -3.24 9.18
N THR A 107 0.61 -2.50 8.72
CA THR A 107 0.45 -1.07 8.44
C THR A 107 -0.51 -0.83 7.28
N GLN A 108 -0.49 -1.72 6.27
CA GLN A 108 -1.41 -1.67 5.13
C GLN A 108 -2.83 -2.10 5.51
N LEU A 109 -2.98 -3.04 6.45
CA LEU A 109 -4.29 -3.37 7.02
C LEU A 109 -4.85 -2.19 7.83
N ALA A 110 -4.01 -1.60 8.68
CA ALA A 110 -4.37 -0.45 9.51
C ALA A 110 -4.76 0.76 8.65
N SER A 111 -4.08 1.01 7.54
CA SER A 111 -4.41 2.13 6.66
C SER A 111 -5.80 1.99 6.04
N LEU A 112 -6.16 0.81 5.54
CA LEU A 112 -7.50 0.54 5.00
C LEU A 112 -8.58 0.66 6.08
N LEU A 113 -8.34 0.13 7.29
CA LEU A 113 -9.26 0.21 8.41
C LEU A 113 -9.48 1.66 8.90
N VAL A 114 -8.39 2.42 9.05
CA VAL A 114 -8.46 3.83 9.47
C VAL A 114 -9.22 4.66 8.42
N THR A 115 -8.96 4.45 7.13
CA THR A 115 -9.70 5.15 6.08
C THR A 115 -11.18 4.73 6.02
N ALA A 116 -11.48 3.44 6.22
CA ALA A 116 -12.85 2.93 6.18
C ALA A 116 -13.74 3.57 7.25
N TRP A 117 -13.22 3.70 8.48
CA TRP A 117 -13.94 4.30 9.61
C TRP A 117 -13.67 5.79 9.81
N ALA A 118 -13.00 6.46 8.86
CA ALA A 118 -12.72 7.87 8.96
C ALA A 118 -14.02 8.70 8.89
N GLU A 119 -14.41 9.31 10.01
CA GLU A 119 -15.53 10.26 10.05
C GLU A 119 -15.12 11.67 9.62
N SER A 120 -13.81 11.96 9.68
CA SER A 120 -13.22 13.26 9.36
C SER A 120 -12.14 13.14 8.29
N VAL A 121 -11.95 14.21 7.52
CA VAL A 121 -10.94 14.28 6.46
C VAL A 121 -9.51 14.08 7.01
N PRO A 122 -9.11 14.69 8.14
CA PRO A 122 -7.78 14.42 8.71
C PRO A 122 -7.56 12.96 9.08
N MET A 123 -8.59 12.27 9.60
CA MET A 123 -8.50 10.83 9.88
C MET A 123 -8.32 10.01 8.60
N ALA A 124 -9.04 10.34 7.52
CA ALA A 124 -8.85 9.69 6.22
C ALA A 124 -7.43 9.93 5.70
N LEU A 125 -6.90 11.16 5.83
CA LEU A 125 -5.53 11.49 5.44
C LEU A 125 -4.48 10.72 6.25
N ILE A 126 -4.71 10.44 7.53
CA ILE A 126 -3.83 9.56 8.32
C ILE A 126 -3.79 8.15 7.71
N GLY A 127 -4.94 7.62 7.30
CA GLY A 127 -5.01 6.35 6.57
C GLY A 127 -4.21 6.38 5.26
N VAL A 128 -4.34 7.47 4.48
CA VAL A 128 -3.53 7.68 3.26
C VAL A 128 -2.03 7.68 3.58
N LEU A 129 -1.60 8.45 4.60
CA LEU A 129 -0.19 8.53 5.01
C LEU A 129 0.37 7.15 5.40
N LEU A 130 -0.41 6.35 6.12
CA LEU A 130 -0.04 4.98 6.50
C LEU A 130 0.10 4.05 5.28
N ALA A 131 -0.83 4.14 4.31
CA ALA A 131 -0.75 3.37 3.07
C ALA A 131 0.50 3.72 2.25
N SER A 132 0.86 5.01 2.22
CA SER A 132 2.06 5.51 1.56
C SER A 132 3.35 5.05 2.23
N PHE A 133 3.37 5.10 3.57
CA PHE A 133 4.49 4.58 4.35
C PHE A 133 4.68 3.08 4.09
N SER A 134 3.61 2.28 4.15
CA SER A 134 3.70 0.83 3.92
C SER A 134 4.17 0.51 2.50
N CYS A 135 3.67 1.25 1.49
CA CYS A 135 4.07 1.09 0.09
C CYS A 135 5.56 1.37 -0.11
N GLY A 136 6.09 2.48 0.44
CA GLY A 136 7.50 2.83 0.34
C GLY A 136 8.42 1.87 1.09
N PHE A 137 8.00 1.43 2.28
CA PHE A 137 8.73 0.46 3.08
C PHE A 137 8.76 -0.93 2.45
N GLY A 138 7.67 -1.34 1.79
CA GLY A 138 7.62 -2.59 1.07
C GLY A 138 8.39 -2.57 -0.24
N GLU A 139 8.32 -1.50 -1.03
CA GLU A 139 9.08 -1.41 -2.28
C GLU A 139 10.58 -1.57 -2.06
N THR A 140 11.13 -0.86 -1.08
CA THR A 140 12.53 -1.00 -0.66
C THR A 140 12.84 -2.42 -0.16
N THR A 141 11.91 -3.06 0.57
CA THR A 141 12.10 -4.40 1.12
C THR A 141 12.10 -5.47 0.02
N TYR A 142 11.14 -5.43 -0.91
CA TYR A 142 11.02 -6.44 -1.96
C TYR A 142 12.05 -6.25 -3.06
N LEU A 143 12.45 -5.01 -3.38
CA LEU A 143 13.55 -4.78 -4.32
C LEU A 143 14.88 -5.26 -3.74
N GLY A 144 15.13 -5.02 -2.43
CA GLY A 144 16.27 -5.61 -1.73
C GLY A 144 16.21 -7.14 -1.78
N LEU A 145 15.05 -7.72 -1.47
CA LEU A 145 14.85 -9.16 -1.51
C LEU A 145 15.04 -9.75 -2.92
N ALA A 146 14.59 -9.05 -3.97
CA ALA A 146 14.68 -9.48 -5.36
C ALA A 146 16.12 -9.66 -5.84
N SER A 147 17.08 -8.92 -5.26
CA SER A 147 18.50 -9.04 -5.56
C SER A 147 19.08 -10.43 -5.25
N HIS A 148 18.46 -11.18 -4.33
CA HIS A 148 18.84 -12.56 -4.00
C HIS A 148 18.23 -13.62 -4.91
N TYR A 149 17.29 -13.24 -5.79
CA TYR A 149 16.61 -14.14 -6.72
C TYR A 149 17.07 -13.88 -8.17
N SER A 150 16.49 -14.62 -9.11
CA SER A 150 16.81 -14.50 -10.53
C SER A 150 16.44 -13.13 -11.09
N LYS A 151 17.11 -12.68 -12.17
CA LYS A 151 16.83 -11.39 -12.83
C LYS A 151 15.37 -11.23 -13.27
N HIS A 152 14.70 -12.32 -13.64
CA HIS A 152 13.29 -12.30 -14.04
C HIS A 152 12.35 -11.86 -12.91
N THR A 153 12.75 -12.06 -11.67
CA THR A 153 11.98 -11.73 -10.48
C THR A 153 11.72 -10.22 -10.34
N ILE A 154 12.68 -9.38 -10.72
CA ILE A 154 12.54 -7.91 -10.71
C ILE A 154 11.54 -7.47 -11.80
N SER A 155 11.63 -8.09 -12.98
CA SER A 155 10.70 -7.82 -14.08
C SER A 155 9.26 -8.21 -13.71
N THR A 156 9.07 -9.38 -13.08
CA THR A 156 7.74 -9.80 -12.60
C THR A 156 7.21 -8.92 -11.48
N TRP A 157 8.07 -8.46 -10.57
CA TRP A 157 7.67 -7.49 -9.55
C TRP A 157 7.21 -6.18 -10.18
N SER A 158 7.98 -5.64 -11.13
CA SER A 158 7.63 -4.41 -11.85
C SER A 158 6.30 -4.55 -12.61
N SER A 159 6.06 -5.69 -13.25
CA SER A 159 4.79 -6.00 -13.92
C SER A 159 3.61 -6.01 -12.93
N GLY A 160 3.76 -6.65 -11.77
CA GLY A 160 2.74 -6.67 -10.71
C GLY A 160 2.45 -5.26 -10.18
N SER A 161 3.49 -4.46 -9.93
CA SER A 161 3.39 -3.07 -9.51
C SER A 161 2.63 -2.19 -10.52
N GLY A 162 2.83 -2.41 -11.82
CA GLY A 162 2.07 -1.73 -12.87
C GLY A 162 0.59 -2.12 -12.87
N MET A 163 0.29 -3.41 -12.71
CA MET A 163 -1.08 -3.90 -12.61
C MET A 163 -1.80 -3.38 -11.36
N ALA A 164 -1.09 -3.14 -10.25
CA ALA A 164 -1.66 -2.60 -9.02
C ALA A 164 -2.40 -1.26 -9.22
N GLY A 165 -1.91 -0.42 -10.16
CA GLY A 165 -2.54 0.85 -10.49
C GLY A 165 -3.94 0.66 -11.06
N LEU A 166 -4.03 -0.19 -12.08
CA LEU A 166 -5.28 -0.57 -12.71
C LEU A 166 -6.18 -1.30 -11.70
N ALA A 167 -5.67 -2.36 -11.07
CA ALA A 167 -6.45 -3.19 -10.16
C ALA A 167 -6.99 -2.39 -8.97
N GLY A 168 -6.19 -1.52 -8.34
CA GLY A 168 -6.61 -0.72 -7.19
C GLY A 168 -7.67 0.33 -7.54
N THR A 169 -7.40 1.17 -8.55
CA THR A 169 -8.34 2.23 -8.94
C THR A 169 -9.61 1.68 -9.57
N PHE A 170 -9.49 0.67 -10.44
CA PHE A 170 -10.63 0.05 -11.11
C PHE A 170 -11.50 -0.74 -10.13
N SER A 171 -10.91 -1.53 -9.24
CA SER A 171 -11.70 -2.27 -8.25
C SER A 171 -12.47 -1.33 -7.33
N TYR A 172 -11.85 -0.22 -6.91
CA TYR A 172 -12.54 0.79 -6.11
C TYR A 172 -13.71 1.40 -6.87
N ALA A 173 -13.47 1.88 -8.09
CA ALA A 173 -14.50 2.50 -8.93
C ALA A 173 -15.67 1.54 -9.21
N VAL A 174 -15.38 0.28 -9.54
CA VAL A 174 -16.40 -0.75 -9.79
C VAL A 174 -17.27 -1.00 -8.54
N MET A 175 -16.66 -0.98 -7.36
CA MET A 175 -17.40 -1.21 -6.12
C MET A 175 -18.26 -0.01 -5.73
N THR A 176 -17.75 1.22 -5.91
CA THR A 176 -18.45 2.44 -5.48
C THR A 176 -19.41 3.02 -6.52
N ASP A 177 -19.33 2.61 -7.79
CA ASP A 177 -20.25 3.06 -8.84
C ASP A 177 -21.69 2.56 -8.57
N VAL A 178 -22.63 3.50 -8.67
CA VAL A 178 -24.07 3.29 -8.46
C VAL A 178 -24.68 2.31 -9.45
N ASN A 179 -24.07 2.16 -10.64
CA ASN A 179 -24.57 1.27 -11.68
C ASN A 179 -24.03 -0.17 -11.58
N LEU A 180 -23.05 -0.43 -10.71
CA LEU A 180 -22.43 -1.75 -10.59
C LEU A 180 -22.76 -2.40 -9.23
N LEU A 181 -22.03 -2.04 -8.17
CA LEU A 181 -22.21 -2.63 -6.84
C LEU A 181 -22.81 -1.65 -5.84
N ALA A 182 -22.78 -0.34 -6.10
CA ALA A 182 -23.33 0.72 -5.24
C ALA A 182 -22.90 0.58 -3.77
N LEU A 183 -21.68 0.09 -3.51
CA LEU A 183 -21.14 -0.06 -2.16
C LEU A 183 -20.72 1.31 -1.62
N THR A 184 -20.92 1.49 -0.30
CA THR A 184 -20.36 2.64 0.41
C THR A 184 -18.82 2.57 0.35
N PRO A 185 -18.11 3.71 0.26
CA PRO A 185 -16.64 3.75 0.36
C PRO A 185 -16.07 2.95 1.53
N THR A 186 -16.74 2.95 2.68
CA THR A 186 -16.38 2.15 3.85
C THR A 186 -16.42 0.66 3.56
N ASP A 187 -17.51 0.16 2.95
CA ASP A 187 -17.68 -1.26 2.65
C ASP A 187 -16.70 -1.71 1.56
N ALA A 188 -16.44 -0.87 0.55
CA ALA A 188 -15.44 -1.13 -0.47
C ALA A 188 -14.03 -1.31 0.14
N MET A 189 -13.64 -0.44 1.08
CA MET A 189 -12.37 -0.56 1.81
C MET A 189 -12.32 -1.84 2.66
N LEU A 190 -13.43 -2.22 3.29
CA LEU A 190 -13.54 -3.44 4.07
C LEU A 190 -13.40 -4.70 3.21
N VAL A 191 -14.02 -4.74 2.03
CA VAL A 191 -13.87 -5.85 1.07
C VAL A 191 -12.41 -5.97 0.60
N MET A 192 -11.74 -4.84 0.38
CA MET A 192 -10.34 -4.79 -0.04
C MET A 192 -9.34 -5.30 0.99
N LEU A 193 -9.73 -5.54 2.25
CA LEU A 193 -8.87 -6.21 3.25
C LEU A 193 -8.44 -7.62 2.84
N VAL A 194 -9.12 -8.23 1.88
CA VAL A 194 -8.67 -9.50 1.28
C VAL A 194 -7.25 -9.39 0.71
N VAL A 195 -6.85 -8.20 0.24
CA VAL A 195 -5.54 -7.98 -0.37
C VAL A 195 -4.39 -8.08 0.63
N PRO A 196 -4.34 -7.35 1.76
CA PRO A 196 -3.28 -7.54 2.75
C PRO A 196 -3.26 -8.95 3.35
N ILE A 197 -4.39 -9.64 3.44
CA ILE A 197 -4.44 -11.06 3.85
C ILE A 197 -3.76 -11.95 2.80
N SER A 198 -4.10 -11.76 1.52
CA SER A 198 -3.47 -12.49 0.41
C SER A 198 -1.96 -12.20 0.32
N PHE A 199 -1.56 -10.98 0.67
CA PHE A 199 -0.17 -10.54 0.70
C PHE A 199 0.63 -11.29 1.75
N MET A 200 0.07 -11.40 2.96
CA MET A 200 0.63 -12.19 4.06
C MET A 200 0.77 -13.66 3.67
N PHE A 201 -0.29 -14.23 3.08
CA PHE A 201 -0.28 -15.63 2.65
C PHE A 201 0.80 -15.90 1.59
N SER A 202 0.96 -15.01 0.62
CA SER A 202 1.97 -15.14 -0.45
C SER A 202 3.39 -15.24 0.10
N TYR A 203 3.72 -14.46 1.13
CA TYR A 203 5.06 -14.48 1.71
C TYR A 203 5.37 -15.76 2.49
N TYR A 204 4.42 -16.25 3.30
CA TYR A 204 4.68 -17.42 4.14
C TYR A 204 4.47 -18.76 3.43
N MET A 205 3.61 -18.83 2.41
CA MET A 205 3.23 -20.09 1.76
C MET A 205 3.78 -20.23 0.33
N LEU A 206 3.79 -19.15 -0.47
CA LEU A 206 4.22 -19.24 -1.87
C LEU A 206 5.73 -19.04 -2.03
N LEU A 207 6.32 -18.07 -1.32
CA LEU A 207 7.73 -17.75 -1.48
C LEU A 207 8.62 -18.89 -0.98
N VAL A 208 9.46 -19.43 -1.87
CA VAL A 208 10.52 -20.37 -1.47
C VAL A 208 11.64 -19.54 -0.86
N ARG A 209 11.79 -19.57 0.46
CA ARG A 209 12.82 -18.80 1.15
C ARG A 209 14.20 -19.15 0.58
N ALA A 210 14.91 -18.14 0.07
CA ALA A 210 16.29 -18.32 -0.37
C ALA A 210 17.17 -18.70 0.83
N PRO A 211 18.12 -19.65 0.68
CA PRO A 211 19.01 -20.09 1.76
C PRO A 211 19.98 -18.99 2.25
N THR A 212 20.05 -17.86 1.53
CA THR A 212 20.82 -16.68 1.93
C THR A 212 20.09 -15.77 2.91
N VAL A 213 18.78 -15.97 3.12
CA VAL A 213 17.98 -15.15 4.05
C VAL A 213 17.98 -15.81 5.44
N PRO A 214 18.47 -15.13 6.49
CA PRO A 214 18.55 -15.70 7.84
C PRO A 214 17.20 -16.23 8.34
N THR A 215 17.25 -17.33 9.08
CA THR A 215 16.09 -17.93 9.75
C THR A 215 15.74 -17.11 10.99
N VAL A 216 14.55 -16.50 11.00
CA VAL A 216 14.01 -15.87 12.21
C VAL A 216 13.00 -16.80 12.82
N SER A 217 13.23 -17.20 14.08
CA SER A 217 12.24 -17.92 14.88
C SER A 217 11.27 -16.92 15.50
N VAL A 218 9.97 -17.16 15.30
CA VAL A 218 8.90 -16.29 15.81
C VAL A 218 8.93 -16.23 17.35
N PHE A 219 9.42 -17.28 18.00
CA PHE A 219 9.43 -17.44 19.45
C PHE A 219 10.70 -16.94 20.15
N LYS A 220 11.65 -16.34 19.41
CA LYS A 220 12.87 -15.75 20.00
C LYS A 220 13.07 -14.32 19.48
N PRO A 221 12.61 -13.28 20.20
CA PRO A 221 12.78 -11.88 19.78
C PRO A 221 14.25 -11.44 19.69
N SER A 222 15.17 -12.13 20.38
CA SER A 222 16.61 -11.88 20.28
C SER A 222 17.18 -12.13 18.87
N THR A 223 16.51 -12.94 18.04
CA THR A 223 16.89 -13.18 16.63
C THR A 223 16.37 -12.12 15.66
N TRP A 224 15.65 -11.10 16.15
CA TRP A 224 15.00 -10.09 15.31
C TRP A 224 15.84 -8.81 15.17
N LEU A 225 16.77 -8.60 16.11
CA LEU A 225 17.64 -7.43 16.21
C LEU A 225 19.04 -7.91 16.61
N ASP A 226 19.66 -8.72 15.75
CA ASP A 226 21.06 -9.09 15.94
C ASP A 226 21.95 -8.07 15.24
N PHE A 227 22.48 -7.11 16.01
CA PHE A 227 23.39 -6.08 15.52
C PHE A 227 24.80 -6.61 15.22
N THR A 228 25.08 -7.89 15.48
CA THR A 228 26.40 -8.48 15.25
C THR A 228 26.59 -9.08 13.86
N THR A 229 25.50 -9.28 13.10
CA THR A 229 25.53 -9.86 11.76
C THR A 229 24.98 -8.90 10.72
N GLU A 230 25.82 -8.46 9.77
CA GLU A 230 25.37 -7.70 8.60
C GLU A 230 24.50 -8.60 7.70
N HIS A 231 23.22 -8.26 7.56
CA HIS A 231 22.30 -8.96 6.66
C HIS A 231 22.32 -8.30 5.28
N LYS A 232 23.35 -8.62 4.49
CA LYS A 232 23.45 -8.25 3.06
C LYS A 232 22.44 -8.97 2.20
#